data_AF-A0A7M1QVK2-F1
#
_entry.id   AF-A0A7M1QVK2-F1
#
_cell.length_a   1.000
_cell.length_b   1.000
_cell.length_c   1.000
_cell.angle_alpha   90.00
_cell.angle_beta   90.00
_cell.angle_gamma   90.00
#
_symmetry.space_group_name_H-M   'P 1'
#
loop_
_entity.id
_entity.type
_entity.pdbx_description
1 polymer ?
#
loop_
_entity_poly.entity_id
_entity_poly.type
_entity_poly.pdbx_seq_one_letter_code
_entity_poly.pdbx_strand_id
1 'polypeptide(L)'
;MQAYEAFAEPLRVMADGTIKQLNPFSGTEVWTVPGRANRPLGIRNADPQPIDPSKLGHHCAFCTQRVLETPPEKSRLIRKGDDAEILLTDSVDMLSNQWEFRRVPNLFEILSFDYWAANYNYKLSPAAQLRMDHYLADPAGRAHVMGVLRNKYASRMSAEEFEDLTEAEKMKGAYSFFGGGHDLILGRRHFVDGASDDTQLASSGTLTPQEHEWYMSLTVDSMRDLYESNRYVRYVQVFQNWLKPAGASFDHLHKQLVAIDQRTVNGRMEVEKVRRNPNLYNEAGVNYAGYHNLIIAENKHAVAIAGFGHRYPSLEIWSKSAHIQPWEHSRDELRAMSDLVHAMHAATGADVPTNEEWYTKPMDSDVNMPWRILLKWRVSTLAGFEGGSKIYVNTIAPWSLRDRVVPRLLELRAEGKLAANISIATECSGEVNMLKYNPAL
;
A
#
# COMPACT_ATOMS: atom_id res chain seq x y z
N MET A 1 -36.48 -0.81 -11.87
CA MET A 1 -35.23 -0.43 -11.18
C MET A 1 -35.67 0.21 -9.87
N GLN A 2 -35.58 -0.52 -8.75
CA GLN A 2 -35.82 0.09 -7.43
C GLN A 2 -34.85 1.26 -7.31
N ALA A 3 -35.37 2.45 -7.01
CA ALA A 3 -34.52 3.55 -6.57
C ALA A 3 -33.67 3.01 -5.39
N TYR A 4 -32.37 3.30 -5.39
CA TYR A 4 -31.51 3.00 -4.25
C TYR A 4 -31.99 3.88 -3.08
N GLU A 5 -33.07 3.50 -2.39
CA GLU A 5 -33.72 4.33 -1.36
C GLU A 5 -32.75 4.69 -0.22
N ALA A 6 -31.67 3.92 -0.06
CA ALA A 6 -30.63 4.13 0.95
C ALA A 6 -29.48 5.05 0.54
N PHE A 7 -29.20 5.27 -0.75
CA PHE A 7 -28.07 6.10 -1.22
C PHE A 7 -28.25 6.66 -2.63
N ALA A 8 -27.63 7.82 -2.90
CA ALA A 8 -27.64 8.40 -4.24
C ALA A 8 -26.92 7.50 -5.26
N GLU A 9 -27.49 7.38 -6.46
CA GLU A 9 -26.99 6.48 -7.51
C GLU A 9 -25.52 6.77 -7.87
N PRO A 10 -24.61 5.80 -7.68
CA PRO A 10 -23.18 5.99 -7.93
C PRO A 10 -22.79 6.28 -9.38
N LEU A 11 -23.51 5.79 -10.38
CA LEU A 11 -23.19 5.97 -11.79
C LEU A 11 -24.42 6.41 -12.58
N ARG A 12 -24.30 7.52 -13.31
CA ARG A 12 -25.34 8.03 -14.21
C ARG A 12 -24.76 8.37 -15.57
N VAL A 13 -25.27 7.71 -16.61
CA VAL A 13 -24.94 8.00 -18.01
C VAL A 13 -25.86 9.09 -18.53
N MET A 14 -25.28 10.18 -19.00
CA MET A 14 -25.99 11.32 -19.58
C MET A 14 -26.23 11.10 -21.07
N ALA A 15 -27.18 11.85 -21.66
CA ALA A 15 -27.56 11.71 -23.07
C ALA A 15 -26.42 11.97 -24.06
N ASP A 16 -25.42 12.78 -23.68
CA ASP A 16 -24.22 13.08 -24.48
C ASP A 16 -23.11 12.02 -24.32
N GLY A 17 -23.35 10.97 -23.51
CA GLY A 17 -22.36 9.94 -23.18
C GLY A 17 -21.46 10.31 -22.00
N THR A 18 -21.60 11.48 -21.38
CA THR A 18 -20.90 11.81 -20.14
C THR A 18 -21.34 10.88 -19.03
N ILE A 19 -20.40 10.31 -18.28
CA ILE A 19 -20.68 9.47 -17.12
C ILE A 19 -20.39 10.30 -15.87
N LYS A 20 -21.43 10.57 -15.08
CA LYS A 20 -21.31 11.18 -13.76
C LYS A 20 -21.22 10.08 -12.72
N GLN A 21 -20.22 10.19 -11.85
CA GLN A 21 -19.92 9.23 -10.81
C GLN A 21 -19.97 9.92 -9.45
N LEU A 22 -20.51 9.23 -8.45
CA LEU A 22 -20.52 9.63 -7.05
C LEU A 22 -19.99 8.48 -6.21
N ASN A 23 -18.94 8.73 -5.43
CA ASN A 23 -18.48 7.72 -4.49
C ASN A 23 -19.41 7.69 -3.26
N PRO A 24 -20.06 6.56 -2.96
CA PRO A 24 -21.03 6.49 -1.86
C PRO A 24 -20.37 6.66 -0.48
N PHE A 25 -19.08 6.36 -0.36
CA PHE A 25 -18.33 6.41 0.89
C PHE A 25 -17.76 7.80 1.16
N SER A 26 -17.05 8.38 0.20
CA SER A 26 -16.40 9.70 0.35
C SER A 26 -17.26 10.88 -0.10
N GLY A 27 -18.32 10.65 -0.90
CA GLY A 27 -19.07 11.71 -1.56
C GLY A 27 -18.30 12.39 -2.70
N THR A 28 -17.19 11.81 -3.15
CA THR A 28 -16.39 12.36 -4.26
C THR A 28 -17.17 12.30 -5.57
N GLU A 29 -17.23 13.43 -6.28
CA GLU A 29 -17.85 13.53 -7.59
C GLU A 29 -16.81 13.47 -8.70
N VAL A 30 -17.10 12.68 -9.75
CA VAL A 30 -16.19 12.46 -10.87
C VAL A 30 -16.94 12.38 -12.17
N TRP A 31 -16.47 13.05 -13.21
CA TRP A 31 -17.04 13.00 -14.54
C TRP A 31 -16.08 12.33 -15.52
N THR A 32 -16.59 11.40 -16.32
CA THR A 32 -15.91 10.89 -17.50
C THR A 32 -16.59 11.44 -18.73
N VAL A 33 -15.89 12.33 -19.43
CA VAL A 33 -16.43 13.04 -20.60
C VAL A 33 -15.91 12.38 -21.89
N PRO A 34 -16.77 12.10 -22.89
CA PRO A 34 -16.36 11.55 -24.17
C PRO A 34 -15.25 12.37 -24.85
N GLY A 35 -14.41 11.70 -25.65
CA GLY A 35 -13.33 12.34 -26.41
C GLY A 35 -12.05 12.63 -25.62
N ARG A 36 -12.00 12.41 -24.30
CA ARG A 36 -10.78 12.56 -23.49
C ARG A 36 -9.97 11.25 -23.29
N ALA A 37 -10.37 10.16 -23.94
CA ALA A 37 -9.93 8.79 -23.64
C ALA A 37 -8.56 8.34 -24.21
N ASN A 38 -7.83 9.20 -24.93
CA ASN A 38 -6.66 8.77 -25.74
C ASN A 38 -5.28 9.12 -25.16
N ARG A 39 -5.13 9.18 -23.83
CA ARG A 39 -3.80 9.38 -23.22
C ARG A 39 -3.12 8.03 -22.93
N PRO A 40 -1.81 7.87 -23.23
CA PRO A 40 -1.04 6.72 -22.76
C PRO A 40 -1.09 6.62 -21.23
N LEU A 41 -1.22 5.41 -20.70
CA LEU A 41 -1.30 5.15 -19.25
C LEU A 41 0.09 5.02 -18.61
N GLY A 42 0.99 4.32 -19.31
CA GLY A 42 2.34 4.05 -18.82
C GLY A 42 3.33 5.15 -19.11
N ILE A 43 4.38 5.21 -18.30
CA ILE A 43 5.59 5.97 -18.60
C ILE A 43 6.37 5.20 -19.68
N ARG A 44 6.57 5.83 -20.83
CA ARG A 44 7.50 5.31 -21.85
C ARG A 44 8.85 5.99 -21.67
N ASN A 45 9.87 5.21 -21.33
CA ASN A 45 11.25 5.68 -21.38
C ASN A 45 11.71 5.66 -22.83
N ALA A 46 12.11 6.82 -23.37
CA ALA A 46 12.46 6.96 -24.78
C ALA A 46 13.84 6.38 -25.12
N ASP A 47 14.69 6.12 -24.13
CA ASP A 47 16.06 5.64 -24.30
C ASP A 47 16.51 4.72 -23.14
N PRO A 48 16.01 3.46 -23.09
CA PRO A 48 16.41 2.46 -22.09
C PRO A 48 17.93 2.26 -22.04
N GLN A 49 18.51 2.28 -20.85
CA GLN A 49 19.94 2.03 -20.68
C GLN A 49 20.19 0.59 -20.24
N PRO A 50 21.21 -0.11 -20.79
CA PRO A 50 21.60 -1.42 -20.31
C PRO A 50 21.93 -1.40 -18.81
N ILE A 51 21.55 -2.45 -18.09
CA ILE A 51 21.93 -2.59 -16.68
C ILE A 51 23.45 -2.78 -16.60
N ASP A 52 24.10 -1.87 -15.87
CA ASP A 52 25.53 -1.98 -15.53
C ASP A 52 25.73 -3.09 -14.47
N PRO A 53 26.37 -4.22 -14.82
CA PRO A 53 26.55 -5.34 -13.89
C PRO A 53 27.37 -4.95 -12.65
N SER A 54 28.23 -3.94 -12.74
CA SER A 54 29.04 -3.45 -11.61
C SER A 54 28.22 -2.72 -10.55
N LYS A 55 27.01 -2.27 -10.90
CA LYS A 55 26.10 -1.54 -10.01
C LYS A 55 24.99 -2.41 -9.44
N LEU A 56 24.98 -3.71 -9.72
CA LEU A 56 24.00 -4.64 -9.16
C LEU A 56 23.97 -4.51 -7.63
N GLY A 57 22.77 -4.30 -7.10
CA GLY A 57 22.57 -4.08 -5.67
C GLY A 57 23.03 -2.71 -5.12
N HIS A 58 23.45 -1.77 -5.98
CA HIS A 58 23.93 -0.43 -5.59
C HIS A 58 23.11 0.74 -6.17
N HIS A 59 22.06 0.46 -6.94
CA HIS A 59 21.29 1.47 -7.68
C HIS A 59 20.62 2.53 -6.80
N CYS A 60 20.15 2.14 -5.61
CA CYS A 60 19.60 3.08 -4.62
C CYS A 60 19.86 2.61 -3.19
N ALA A 61 19.53 3.46 -2.21
CA ALA A 61 19.71 3.19 -0.79
C ALA A 61 18.94 1.95 -0.28
N PHE A 62 17.91 1.48 -1.00
CA PHE A 62 17.13 0.29 -0.62
C PHE A 62 17.70 -1.02 -1.18
N CYS A 63 18.74 -0.95 -2.00
CA CYS A 63 19.32 -2.15 -2.61
C CYS A 63 20.19 -2.96 -1.64
N THR A 64 20.36 -4.24 -1.97
CA THR A 64 20.98 -5.25 -1.10
C THR A 64 22.43 -4.99 -0.71
N GLN A 65 23.19 -4.19 -1.47
CA GLN A 65 24.58 -3.86 -1.15
C GLN A 65 24.70 -2.49 -0.43
N ARG A 66 23.57 -1.84 -0.14
CA ARG A 66 23.51 -0.52 0.51
C ARG A 66 22.66 -0.54 1.79
N VAL A 67 22.53 -1.72 2.42
CA VAL A 67 21.68 -1.96 3.60
C VAL A 67 22.00 -1.10 4.83
N LEU A 68 23.21 -0.53 4.90
CA LEU A 68 23.64 0.38 5.97
C LEU A 68 23.27 1.85 5.71
N GLU A 69 22.59 2.14 4.59
CA GLU A 69 22.09 3.49 4.27
C GLU A 69 20.65 3.72 4.72
N THR A 70 19.92 2.66 5.08
CA THR A 70 18.61 2.72 5.70
C THR A 70 18.73 2.64 7.22
N PRO A 71 17.79 3.20 8.01
CA PRO A 71 17.81 3.02 9.46
C PRO A 71 17.86 1.54 9.88
N PRO A 72 18.35 1.24 11.09
CA PRO A 72 18.36 -0.10 11.65
C PRO A 72 17.05 -0.83 11.42
N GLU A 73 17.14 -1.99 10.79
CA GLU A 73 15.98 -2.83 10.50
C GLU A 73 15.27 -3.28 11.78
N LYS A 74 13.93 -3.31 11.72
CA LYS A 74 13.08 -3.85 12.78
C LYS A 74 12.84 -5.35 12.62
N SER A 75 12.56 -5.79 11.40
CA SER A 75 12.32 -7.19 11.07
C SER A 75 12.55 -7.46 9.59
N ARG A 76 12.64 -8.72 9.23
CA ARG A 76 12.75 -9.18 7.84
C ARG A 76 11.92 -10.41 7.61
N LEU A 77 11.67 -10.69 6.34
CA LEU A 77 11.12 -11.96 5.90
C LEU A 77 12.19 -12.73 5.13
N ILE A 78 12.44 -13.96 5.55
CA ILE A 78 13.36 -14.90 4.91
C ILE A 78 12.61 -16.07 4.31
N ARG A 79 13.08 -16.57 3.17
CA ARG A 79 12.53 -17.77 2.53
C ARG A 79 12.91 -19.02 3.32
N LYS A 80 11.94 -19.93 3.51
CA LYS A 80 12.10 -21.28 4.06
C LYS A 80 11.43 -22.31 3.16
N GLY A 81 12.16 -22.75 2.13
CA GLY A 81 11.60 -23.62 1.09
C GLY A 81 10.48 -22.90 0.33
N ASP A 82 9.28 -23.47 0.37
CA ASP A 82 8.08 -22.91 -0.26
C ASP A 82 7.30 -21.95 0.67
N ASP A 83 7.73 -21.79 1.92
CA ASP A 83 7.16 -20.83 2.87
C ASP A 83 8.18 -19.72 3.22
N ALA A 84 7.81 -18.85 4.15
CA ALA A 84 8.70 -17.84 4.70
C ALA A 84 8.53 -17.67 6.21
N GLU A 85 9.53 -17.05 6.82
CA GLU A 85 9.52 -16.69 8.24
C GLU A 85 9.83 -15.22 8.41
N ILE A 86 9.08 -14.56 9.29
CA ILE A 86 9.40 -13.21 9.77
C ILE A 86 10.34 -13.34 10.97
N LEU A 87 11.49 -12.69 10.88
CA LEU A 87 12.49 -12.61 11.94
C LEU A 87 12.61 -11.17 12.42
N LEU A 88 12.59 -10.97 13.73
CA LEU A 88 12.99 -9.70 14.32
C LEU A 88 14.50 -9.51 14.15
N THR A 89 14.91 -8.27 13.89
CA THR A 89 16.33 -7.95 13.71
C THR A 89 16.82 -7.19 14.92
N ASP A 90 17.73 -7.79 15.67
CA ASP A 90 18.26 -7.24 16.91
C ASP A 90 19.77 -6.92 16.85
N SER A 91 20.48 -7.34 15.81
CA SER A 91 21.91 -7.10 15.63
C SER A 91 22.26 -6.60 14.21
N VAL A 92 23.41 -5.92 14.11
CA VAL A 92 23.94 -5.45 12.83
C VAL A 92 24.44 -6.61 11.95
N ASP A 93 24.93 -7.70 12.55
CA ASP A 93 25.43 -8.87 11.82
C ASP A 93 24.35 -9.52 10.96
N MET A 94 23.10 -9.51 11.43
CA MET A 94 21.96 -10.01 10.66
C MET A 94 21.80 -9.29 9.32
N LEU A 95 22.28 -8.04 9.18
CA LEU A 95 22.14 -7.28 7.93
C LEU A 95 22.88 -7.90 6.74
N SER A 96 23.84 -8.79 6.99
CA SER A 96 24.52 -9.58 5.95
C SER A 96 23.71 -10.77 5.42
N ASN A 97 22.73 -11.24 6.19
CA ASN A 97 21.91 -12.39 5.80
C ASN A 97 20.97 -12.04 4.65
N GLN A 98 20.67 -13.04 3.81
CA GLN A 98 19.67 -12.88 2.74
C GLN A 98 18.27 -12.59 3.31
N TRP A 99 17.45 -11.93 2.50
CA TRP A 99 16.10 -11.48 2.85
C TRP A 99 15.28 -11.33 1.58
N GLU A 100 13.97 -11.60 1.64
CA GLU A 100 13.07 -11.31 0.51
C GLU A 100 12.41 -9.95 0.69
N PHE A 101 12.02 -9.63 1.93
CA PHE A 101 11.53 -8.32 2.32
C PHE A 101 12.11 -7.88 3.66
N ARG A 102 12.20 -6.56 3.88
CA ARG A 102 12.73 -5.97 5.11
C ARG A 102 11.86 -4.83 5.59
N ARG A 103 11.65 -4.73 6.90
CA ARG A 103 10.96 -3.63 7.57
C ARG A 103 11.98 -2.69 8.19
N VAL A 104 12.06 -1.46 7.69
CA VAL A 104 12.95 -0.42 8.23
C VAL A 104 12.14 0.80 8.65
N PRO A 105 12.59 1.56 9.66
CA PRO A 105 12.04 2.89 9.94
C PRO A 105 12.20 3.82 8.73
N ASN A 106 11.24 4.70 8.52
CA ASN A 106 11.39 5.79 7.56
C ASN A 106 12.26 6.90 8.16
N LEU A 107 13.28 7.34 7.41
CA LEU A 107 14.20 8.40 7.83
C LEU A 107 13.48 9.74 8.03
N PHE A 108 12.42 9.99 7.27
CA PHE A 108 11.63 11.22 7.27
C PHE A 108 10.18 10.91 7.68
N GLU A 109 10.00 10.71 8.99
CA GLU A 109 8.71 10.41 9.61
C GLU A 109 7.66 11.50 9.33
N ILE A 110 6.41 11.11 9.08
CA ILE A 110 5.30 12.07 8.99
C ILE A 110 4.95 12.60 10.39
N LEU A 111 4.75 11.68 11.34
CA LEU A 111 4.65 11.98 12.77
C LEU A 111 5.89 11.41 13.45
N SER A 112 6.81 12.30 13.82
CA SER A 112 8.11 11.89 14.38
C SER A 112 7.97 11.26 15.77
N PHE A 113 8.99 10.52 16.20
CA PHE A 113 9.06 10.07 17.59
C PHE A 113 8.91 11.23 18.59
N ASP A 114 9.55 12.38 18.32
CA ASP A 114 9.44 13.58 19.16
C ASP A 114 8.01 14.11 19.26
N TYR A 115 7.21 13.99 18.18
CA TYR A 115 5.79 14.34 18.23
C TYR A 115 5.05 13.48 19.27
N TRP A 116 5.27 12.17 19.27
CA TRP A 116 4.65 11.28 20.24
C TRP A 116 5.15 11.53 21.66
N ALA A 117 6.46 11.75 21.83
CA ALA A 117 7.05 12.04 23.14
C ALA A 117 6.50 13.36 23.72
N ALA A 118 6.44 14.42 22.93
CA ALA A 118 6.00 15.74 23.39
C ALA A 118 4.50 15.79 23.73
N ASN A 119 3.64 15.14 22.93
CA ASN A 119 2.19 15.25 23.06
C ASN A 119 1.58 14.17 23.97
N TYR A 120 2.23 13.00 24.07
CA TYR A 120 1.67 11.84 24.77
C TYR A 120 2.60 11.28 25.85
N ASN A 121 3.75 11.90 26.10
CA ASN A 121 4.81 11.37 26.96
C ASN A 121 5.19 9.94 26.56
N TYR A 122 5.13 9.65 25.26
CA TYR A 122 5.50 8.35 24.70
C TYR A 122 7.01 8.13 24.88
N LYS A 123 7.35 6.88 25.21
CA LYS A 123 8.73 6.42 25.40
C LYS A 123 8.90 5.14 24.59
N LEU A 124 10.15 4.75 24.32
CA LEU A 124 10.43 3.44 23.77
C LEU A 124 9.78 2.36 24.63
N SER A 125 9.16 1.38 23.99
CA SER A 125 8.72 0.17 24.68
C SER A 125 9.94 -0.56 25.27
N PRO A 126 9.79 -1.37 26.33
CA PRO A 126 10.91 -2.13 26.89
C PRO A 126 11.66 -2.97 25.84
N ALA A 127 10.92 -3.58 24.90
CA ALA A 127 11.51 -4.34 23.80
C ALA A 127 12.29 -3.45 22.81
N ALA A 128 11.77 -2.27 22.47
CA ALA A 128 12.46 -1.33 21.59
C ALA A 128 13.72 -0.73 22.25
N GLN A 129 13.67 -0.47 23.57
CA GLN A 129 14.83 -0.03 24.34
C GLN A 129 15.91 -1.11 24.37
N LEU A 130 15.54 -2.35 24.70
CA LEU A 130 16.49 -3.48 24.71
C LEU A 130 17.14 -3.67 23.34
N ARG A 131 16.36 -3.58 22.26
CA ARG A 131 16.87 -3.67 20.88
C ARG A 131 17.86 -2.54 20.58
N MET A 132 17.52 -1.31 20.97
CA MET A 132 18.41 -0.16 20.80
C MET A 132 19.73 -0.35 21.55
N ASP A 133 19.66 -0.74 22.82
CA ASP A 133 20.84 -0.93 23.67
C ASP A 133 21.75 -2.04 23.10
N HIS A 134 21.17 -3.17 22.69
CA HIS A 134 21.90 -4.27 22.07
C HIS A 134 22.57 -3.85 20.75
N TYR A 135 21.83 -3.16 19.87
CA TYR A 135 22.34 -2.71 18.57
C TYR A 135 23.48 -1.68 18.72
N LEU A 136 23.43 -0.82 19.74
CA LEU A 136 24.43 0.21 20.00
C LEU A 136 25.63 -0.28 20.80
N ALA A 137 25.52 -1.42 21.50
CA ALA A 137 26.63 -2.06 22.18
C ALA A 137 27.67 -2.62 21.20
N ASP A 138 27.25 -2.97 19.99
CA ASP A 138 28.13 -3.36 18.89
C ASP A 138 28.78 -2.12 18.24
N PRO A 139 30.12 -2.03 18.14
CA PRO A 139 30.79 -0.93 17.44
C PRO A 139 30.33 -0.71 15.99
N ALA A 140 30.04 -1.78 15.24
CA ALA A 140 29.54 -1.68 13.87
C ALA A 140 28.08 -1.19 13.84
N GLY A 141 27.25 -1.64 14.79
CA GLY A 141 25.88 -1.16 14.95
C GLY A 141 25.82 0.33 15.34
N ARG A 142 26.70 0.75 16.25
CA ARG A 142 26.88 2.18 16.60
C ARG A 142 27.33 3.00 15.40
N ALA A 143 28.33 2.54 14.65
CA ALA A 143 28.81 3.23 13.45
C ALA A 143 27.71 3.38 12.40
N HIS A 144 26.89 2.34 12.20
CA HIS A 144 25.74 2.37 11.32
C HIS A 144 24.72 3.43 11.75
N VAL A 145 24.28 3.41 13.02
CA VAL A 145 23.33 4.42 13.55
C VAL A 145 23.85 5.84 13.36
N MET A 146 25.12 6.09 13.68
CA MET A 146 25.74 7.40 13.51
C MET A 146 25.81 7.82 12.03
N GLY A 147 26.12 6.89 11.12
CA GLY A 147 26.11 7.15 9.68
C GLY A 147 24.73 7.59 9.17
N VAL A 148 23.68 6.88 9.59
CA VAL A 148 22.29 7.23 9.22
C VAL A 148 21.86 8.56 9.84
N LEU A 149 22.23 8.83 11.10
CA LEU A 149 21.95 10.14 11.73
C LEU A 149 22.64 11.26 10.97
N ARG A 150 23.92 11.12 10.62
CA ARG A 150 24.65 12.14 9.84
C ARG A 150 23.92 12.45 8.53
N ASN A 151 23.47 11.42 7.81
CA ASN A 151 22.68 11.59 6.59
C ASN A 151 21.32 12.27 6.85
N LYS A 152 20.63 11.93 7.94
CA LYS A 152 19.35 12.55 8.34
C LYS A 152 19.50 14.06 8.58
N TYR A 153 20.59 14.48 9.21
CA TYR A 153 20.83 15.87 9.60
C TYR A 153 21.53 16.70 8.52
N ALA A 154 22.04 16.08 7.44
CA ALA A 154 22.78 16.74 6.38
C ALA A 154 22.02 17.88 5.67
N SER A 155 20.68 17.89 5.71
CA SER A 155 19.88 18.99 5.16
C SER A 155 19.69 20.18 6.12
N ARG A 156 20.14 20.06 7.38
CA ARG A 156 19.91 21.02 8.46
C ARG A 156 21.20 21.58 9.06
N MET A 157 22.28 20.83 8.97
CA MET A 157 23.60 21.19 9.49
C MET A 157 24.71 20.53 8.67
N SER A 158 25.90 21.09 8.75
CA SER A 158 27.13 20.55 8.20
C SER A 158 27.61 19.31 8.97
N ALA A 159 28.57 18.59 8.38
CA ALA A 159 29.16 17.43 9.02
C ALA A 159 29.93 17.81 10.30
N GLU A 160 30.62 18.96 10.31
CA GLU A 160 31.36 19.47 11.47
C GLU A 160 30.40 19.80 12.63
N GLU A 161 29.32 20.54 12.34
CA GLU A 161 28.28 20.85 13.34
C GLU A 161 27.62 19.59 13.91
N PHE A 162 27.44 18.54 13.09
CA PHE A 162 26.92 17.26 13.59
C PHE A 162 27.90 16.59 14.55
N GLU A 163 29.21 16.62 14.27
CA GLU A 163 30.21 16.00 15.15
C GLU A 163 30.34 16.73 16.48
N ASP A 164 30.12 18.05 16.50
CA ASP A 164 30.11 18.88 17.70
C ASP A 164 28.91 18.64 18.63
N LEU A 165 27.85 17.97 18.15
CA LEU A 165 26.74 17.56 19.01
C LEU A 165 27.22 16.61 20.11
N THR A 166 26.65 16.78 21.31
CA THR A 166 26.90 15.84 22.40
C THR A 166 26.39 14.45 22.06
N GLU A 167 27.00 13.42 22.65
CA GLU A 167 26.53 12.04 22.46
C GLU A 167 25.06 11.87 22.87
N ALA A 168 24.61 12.59 23.89
CA ALA A 168 23.21 12.56 24.32
C ALA A 168 22.26 13.12 23.25
N GLU A 169 22.65 14.20 22.55
CA GLU A 169 21.87 14.79 21.47
C GLU A 169 21.81 13.86 20.25
N LYS A 170 22.95 13.26 19.88
CA LYS A 170 23.01 12.24 18.81
C LYS A 170 22.10 11.04 19.15
N MET A 171 22.15 10.55 20.39
CA MET A 171 21.33 9.41 20.84
C MET A 171 19.84 9.71 20.87
N LYS A 172 19.42 10.94 21.18
CA LYS A 172 18.00 11.33 21.10
C LYS A 172 17.47 11.15 19.67
N GLY A 173 18.27 11.45 18.66
CA GLY A 173 17.91 11.21 17.25
C GLY A 173 17.69 9.73 16.93
N ALA A 174 18.42 8.82 17.58
CA ALA A 174 18.32 7.38 17.36
C ALA A 174 16.97 6.79 17.83
N TYR A 175 16.26 7.41 18.78
CA TYR A 175 14.94 6.93 19.22
C TYR A 175 13.94 6.77 18.07
N SER A 176 14.00 7.65 17.06
CA SER A 176 13.17 7.53 15.86
C SER A 176 13.42 6.24 15.06
N PHE A 177 14.64 5.69 15.12
CA PHE A 177 14.95 4.43 14.44
C PHE A 177 14.45 3.20 15.20
N PHE A 178 14.26 3.32 16.51
CA PHE A 178 13.87 2.17 17.33
C PHE A 178 12.39 2.18 17.74
N GLY A 179 11.77 3.36 17.89
CA GLY A 179 10.37 3.51 18.28
C GLY A 179 9.53 4.40 17.37
N GLY A 180 10.04 4.78 16.20
CA GLY A 180 9.30 5.55 15.21
C GLY A 180 8.06 4.82 14.70
N GLY A 181 7.02 5.58 14.39
CA GLY A 181 5.72 5.09 13.92
C GLY A 181 5.54 5.13 12.40
N HIS A 182 6.59 5.46 11.64
CA HIS A 182 6.59 5.46 10.18
C HIS A 182 7.59 4.44 9.68
N ASP A 183 7.12 3.36 9.07
CA ASP A 183 7.94 2.25 8.59
C ASP A 183 7.82 2.04 7.08
N LEU A 184 8.83 1.39 6.52
CA LEU A 184 8.94 0.98 5.12
C LEU A 184 9.09 -0.54 5.04
N ILE A 185 8.35 -1.19 4.15
CA ILE A 185 8.56 -2.58 3.75
C ILE A 185 9.25 -2.58 2.40
N LEU A 186 10.51 -2.98 2.34
CA LEU A 186 11.36 -2.95 1.15
C LEU A 186 11.40 -4.33 0.50
N GLY A 187 11.29 -4.41 -0.83
CA GLY A 187 11.57 -5.62 -1.60
C GLY A 187 13.06 -5.82 -1.88
N ARG A 188 13.54 -7.06 -1.97
CA ARG A 188 14.96 -7.35 -2.25
C ARG A 188 15.42 -6.81 -3.61
N ARG A 189 14.57 -6.98 -4.62
CA ARG A 189 14.90 -6.69 -6.03
C ARG A 189 14.63 -5.23 -6.38
N HIS A 190 15.59 -4.62 -7.08
CA HIS A 190 15.40 -3.33 -7.75
C HIS A 190 14.84 -3.54 -9.16
N PHE A 191 15.46 -4.44 -9.92
CA PHE A 191 15.01 -4.91 -11.23
C PHE A 191 14.56 -6.37 -11.14
N VAL A 192 13.72 -6.81 -12.07
CA VAL A 192 13.36 -8.23 -12.18
C VAL A 192 14.60 -9.09 -12.45
N ASP A 193 14.54 -10.37 -12.08
CA ASP A 193 15.64 -11.29 -12.34
C ASP A 193 15.85 -11.45 -13.87
N GLY A 194 17.08 -11.28 -14.33
CA GLY A 194 17.42 -11.33 -15.77
C GLY A 194 17.07 -10.07 -16.56
N ALA A 195 16.78 -8.94 -15.90
CA ALA A 195 16.61 -7.66 -16.57
C ALA A 195 17.83 -7.29 -17.44
N SER A 196 17.57 -6.80 -18.66
CA SER A 196 18.59 -6.32 -19.59
C SER A 196 18.77 -4.80 -19.54
N ASP A 197 17.71 -4.06 -19.19
CA ASP A 197 17.71 -2.59 -19.14
C ASP A 197 17.01 -2.03 -17.90
N ASP A 198 17.20 -0.73 -17.68
CA ASP A 198 16.71 0.03 -16.53
C ASP A 198 15.19 0.27 -16.50
N THR A 199 14.44 -0.19 -17.50
CA THR A 199 12.97 -0.11 -17.50
C THR A 199 12.30 -1.31 -16.83
N GLN A 200 13.04 -2.40 -16.64
CA GLN A 200 12.53 -3.67 -16.13
C GLN A 200 12.55 -3.73 -14.60
N LEU A 201 11.94 -2.72 -13.97
CA LEU A 201 11.83 -2.58 -12.52
C LEU A 201 11.06 -3.75 -11.88
N ALA A 202 11.52 -4.18 -10.70
CA ALA A 202 10.76 -5.08 -9.86
C ALA A 202 9.65 -4.28 -9.15
N SER A 203 8.40 -4.57 -9.49
CA SER A 203 7.19 -3.99 -8.91
C SER A 203 6.31 -5.04 -8.24
N SER A 204 5.26 -4.61 -7.55
CA SER A 204 4.28 -5.51 -6.91
C SER A 204 3.67 -6.50 -7.91
N GLY A 205 3.46 -6.09 -9.16
CA GLY A 205 2.90 -6.93 -10.22
C GLY A 205 3.90 -7.83 -10.95
N THR A 206 5.20 -7.69 -10.64
CA THR A 206 6.27 -8.57 -11.17
C THR A 206 6.72 -9.63 -10.18
N LEU A 207 6.28 -9.53 -8.93
CA LEU A 207 6.45 -10.60 -7.95
C LEU A 207 5.71 -11.85 -8.42
N THR A 208 6.15 -13.02 -7.97
CA THR A 208 5.28 -14.20 -8.05
C THR A 208 4.13 -14.07 -7.04
N PRO A 209 3.01 -14.80 -7.22
CA PRO A 209 1.93 -14.85 -6.23
C PRO A 209 2.43 -15.20 -4.81
N GLN A 210 3.43 -16.08 -4.71
CA GLN A 210 4.04 -16.47 -3.43
C GLN A 210 4.85 -15.33 -2.79
N GLU A 211 5.69 -14.66 -3.57
CA GLU A 211 6.46 -13.51 -3.07
C GLU A 211 5.53 -12.35 -2.67
N HIS A 212 4.41 -12.15 -3.37
CA HIS A 212 3.42 -11.14 -3.00
C HIS A 212 2.70 -11.50 -1.69
N GLU A 213 2.39 -12.79 -1.44
CA GLU A 213 1.86 -13.23 -0.13
C GLU A 213 2.82 -12.88 1.00
N TRP A 214 4.12 -13.12 0.81
CA TRP A 214 5.15 -12.78 1.79
C TRP A 214 5.24 -11.27 2.02
N TYR A 215 5.23 -10.47 0.95
CA TYR A 215 5.20 -9.01 1.04
C TYR A 215 4.00 -8.50 1.84
N MET A 216 2.83 -9.09 1.61
CA MET A 216 1.59 -8.77 2.30
C MET A 216 1.61 -9.23 3.76
N SER A 217 2.17 -10.40 4.04
CA SER A 217 2.29 -10.96 5.40
C SER A 217 3.18 -10.10 6.29
N LEU A 218 4.37 -9.70 5.81
CA LEU A 218 5.23 -8.79 6.55
C LEU A 218 4.57 -7.41 6.76
N THR A 219 3.79 -6.94 5.79
CA THR A 219 3.03 -5.69 5.93
C THR A 219 1.97 -5.80 7.03
N VAL A 220 1.20 -6.88 7.06
CA VAL A 220 0.14 -7.11 8.07
C VAL A 220 0.73 -7.26 9.47
N ASP A 221 1.82 -8.02 9.61
CA ASP A 221 2.57 -8.16 10.87
C ASP A 221 3.07 -6.80 11.37
N SER A 222 3.69 -6.01 10.48
CA SER A 222 4.18 -4.67 10.79
C SER A 222 3.06 -3.71 11.21
N MET A 223 1.90 -3.81 10.57
CA MET A 223 0.73 -3.00 10.90
C MET A 223 0.24 -3.30 12.31
N ARG A 224 0.15 -4.59 12.68
CA ARG A 224 -0.24 -5.02 14.02
C ARG A 224 0.74 -4.52 15.07
N ASP A 225 2.05 -4.70 14.85
CA ASP A 225 3.09 -4.26 15.76
C ASP A 225 3.05 -2.73 16.03
N LEU A 226 2.73 -1.91 15.02
CA LEU A 226 2.57 -0.47 15.20
C LEU A 226 1.43 -0.09 16.17
N TYR A 227 0.32 -0.83 16.14
CA TYR A 227 -0.78 -0.64 17.09
C TYR A 227 -0.42 -1.13 18.49
N GLU A 228 0.23 -2.29 18.60
CA GLU A 228 0.63 -2.87 19.89
C GLU A 228 1.73 -2.04 20.58
N SER A 229 2.63 -1.44 19.79
CA SER A 229 3.77 -0.65 20.29
C SER A 229 3.36 0.69 20.91
N ASN A 230 2.30 1.33 20.41
CA ASN A 230 1.90 2.65 20.86
C ASN A 230 0.37 2.76 21.02
N ARG A 231 -0.09 2.73 22.28
CA ARG A 231 -1.51 2.79 22.64
C ARG A 231 -2.26 4.03 22.15
N TYR A 232 -1.56 5.11 21.78
CA TYR A 232 -2.17 6.35 21.31
C TYR A 232 -2.49 6.33 19.81
N VAL A 233 -1.99 5.32 19.10
CA VAL A 233 -2.28 5.12 17.68
C VAL A 233 -3.73 4.72 17.51
N ARG A 234 -4.48 5.49 16.72
CA ARG A 234 -5.87 5.20 16.37
C ARG A 234 -6.01 4.59 14.99
N TYR A 235 -5.06 4.90 14.10
CA TYR A 235 -5.06 4.41 12.74
C TYR A 235 -3.64 4.22 12.21
N VAL A 236 -3.38 3.11 11.51
CA VAL A 236 -2.16 2.90 10.73
C VAL A 236 -2.54 2.96 9.25
N GLN A 237 -2.05 3.97 8.54
CA GLN A 237 -2.24 4.08 7.10
C GLN A 237 -1.15 3.29 6.39
N VAL A 238 -1.55 2.21 5.72
CA VAL A 238 -0.69 1.43 4.82
C VAL A 238 -0.89 1.91 3.39
N PHE A 239 0.20 2.21 2.68
CA PHE A 239 0.15 2.65 1.28
C PHE A 239 1.45 2.37 0.53
N GLN A 240 1.39 2.33 -0.81
CA GLN A 240 2.56 2.28 -1.68
C GLN A 240 2.40 3.31 -2.79
N ASN A 241 3.45 4.09 -3.03
CA ASN A 241 3.54 5.00 -4.16
C ASN A 241 4.50 4.38 -5.18
N TRP A 242 3.99 4.11 -6.38
CA TRP A 242 4.78 3.51 -7.47
C TRP A 242 5.00 4.51 -8.59
N LEU A 243 6.27 4.80 -8.89
CA LEU A 243 6.75 5.81 -9.83
C LEU A 243 6.48 7.27 -9.43
N LYS A 244 7.30 8.18 -9.98
CA LYS A 244 7.29 9.62 -9.65
C LYS A 244 5.92 10.30 -9.76
N PRO A 245 5.06 10.06 -10.78
CA PRO A 245 3.73 10.70 -10.85
C PRO A 245 2.76 10.30 -9.72
N ALA A 246 3.00 9.14 -9.09
CA ALA A 246 2.27 8.71 -7.90
C ALA A 246 2.91 9.19 -6.59
N GLY A 247 4.04 9.89 -6.66
CA GLY A 247 4.75 10.43 -5.50
C GLY A 247 5.82 9.49 -4.93
N ALA A 248 6.31 8.51 -5.69
CA ALA A 248 7.47 7.72 -5.28
C ALA A 248 8.74 8.56 -5.29
N SER A 249 9.55 8.46 -4.23
CA SER A 249 10.89 9.06 -4.17
C SER A 249 11.98 8.14 -4.70
N PHE A 250 11.76 6.82 -4.63
CA PHE A 250 12.63 5.79 -5.17
C PHE A 250 11.82 4.86 -6.07
N ASP A 251 12.36 4.53 -7.23
CA ASP A 251 11.81 3.51 -8.14
C ASP A 251 12.26 2.10 -7.70
N HIS A 252 12.15 1.82 -6.40
CA HIS A 252 12.44 0.54 -5.77
C HIS A 252 11.21 0.11 -5.00
N LEU A 253 10.76 -1.14 -5.13
CA LEU A 253 9.52 -1.62 -4.52
C LEU A 253 9.52 -1.39 -3.00
N HIS A 254 8.62 -0.53 -2.52
CA HIS A 254 8.41 -0.33 -1.10
C HIS A 254 6.95 0.01 -0.75
N LYS A 255 6.53 -0.45 0.42
CA LYS A 255 5.29 -0.02 1.09
C LYS A 255 5.63 0.86 2.27
N GLN A 256 4.72 1.74 2.65
CA GLN A 256 4.86 2.61 3.82
C GLN A 256 3.71 2.33 4.79
N LEU A 257 4.01 2.38 6.08
CA LEU A 257 3.05 2.28 7.17
C LEU A 257 3.24 3.49 8.08
N VAL A 258 2.18 4.26 8.29
CA VAL A 258 2.24 5.47 9.14
C VAL A 258 1.21 5.35 10.25
N ALA A 259 1.69 5.30 11.49
CA ALA A 259 0.87 5.39 12.68
C ALA A 259 0.38 6.83 12.90
N ILE A 260 -0.91 6.97 13.19
CA ILE A 260 -1.64 8.23 13.32
C ILE A 260 -2.51 8.18 14.57
N ASP A 261 -2.54 9.27 15.34
CA ASP A 261 -3.31 9.43 16.58
C ASP A 261 -4.78 9.82 16.38
N GLN A 262 -5.22 9.88 15.12
CA GLN A 262 -6.56 10.26 14.72
C GLN A 262 -7.10 9.36 13.60
N ARG A 263 -8.42 9.31 13.46
CA ARG A 263 -9.07 8.68 12.31
C ARG A 263 -8.80 9.50 11.05
N THR A 264 -8.71 8.82 9.90
CA THR A 264 -8.68 9.49 8.59
C THR A 264 -9.98 10.28 8.35
N VAL A 265 -9.95 11.28 7.47
CA VAL A 265 -11.16 12.04 7.08
C VAL A 265 -12.25 11.09 6.58
N ASN A 266 -11.88 10.14 5.72
CA ASN A 266 -12.77 9.11 5.21
C ASN A 266 -13.30 8.23 6.35
N GLY A 267 -12.43 7.78 7.27
CA GLY A 267 -12.85 6.98 8.42
C GLY A 267 -13.88 7.69 9.30
N ARG A 268 -13.78 9.01 9.51
CA ARG A 268 -14.80 9.78 10.25
C ARG A 268 -16.14 9.82 9.51
N MET A 269 -16.10 10.05 8.20
CA MET A 269 -17.32 10.14 7.38
C MET A 269 -18.01 8.78 7.21
N GLU A 270 -17.24 7.73 6.95
CA GLU A 270 -17.75 6.39 6.67
C GLU A 270 -18.34 5.75 7.93
N VAL A 271 -17.75 5.92 9.11
CA VAL A 271 -18.30 5.36 10.36
C VAL A 271 -19.73 5.81 10.61
N GLU A 272 -20.05 7.09 10.41
CA GLU A 272 -21.42 7.59 10.56
C GLU A 272 -22.40 7.00 9.53
N LYS A 273 -21.93 6.78 8.30
CA LYS A 273 -22.75 6.16 7.25
C LYS A 273 -23.00 4.67 7.54
N VAL A 274 -21.97 3.94 7.97
CA VAL A 274 -22.07 2.52 8.33
C VAL A 274 -22.93 2.32 9.57
N ARG A 275 -22.91 3.25 10.54
CA ARG A 275 -23.82 3.16 11.70
C ARG A 275 -25.30 3.25 11.29
N ARG A 276 -25.62 4.01 10.23
CA ARG A 276 -26.98 4.13 9.69
C ARG A 276 -27.35 2.96 8.77
N ASN A 277 -26.38 2.43 8.04
CA ASN A 277 -26.53 1.27 7.19
C ASN A 277 -25.34 0.31 7.41
N PRO A 278 -25.46 -0.68 8.32
CA PRO A 278 -24.39 -1.64 8.59
C PRO A 278 -23.94 -2.45 7.37
N ASN A 279 -24.79 -2.57 6.34
CA ASN A 279 -24.50 -3.29 5.12
C ASN A 279 -24.03 -2.39 3.94
N LEU A 280 -23.69 -1.13 4.23
CA LEU A 280 -23.36 -0.10 3.22
C LEU A 280 -22.34 -0.56 2.17
N TYR A 281 -21.29 -1.28 2.55
CA TYR A 281 -20.21 -1.66 1.62
C TYR A 281 -20.64 -2.74 0.63
N ASN A 282 -21.51 -3.67 1.04
CA ASN A 282 -22.13 -4.59 0.11
C ASN A 282 -23.07 -3.82 -0.82
N GLU A 283 -24.01 -3.06 -0.26
CA GLU A 283 -25.09 -2.45 -1.05
C GLU A 283 -24.59 -1.40 -2.05
N ALA A 284 -23.77 -0.45 -1.60
CA ALA A 284 -23.32 0.66 -2.41
C ALA A 284 -21.97 0.41 -3.11
N GLY A 285 -21.24 -0.63 -2.70
CA GLY A 285 -19.98 -1.05 -3.30
C GLY A 285 -20.14 -2.29 -4.18
N VAL A 286 -19.99 -3.47 -3.57
CA VAL A 286 -19.81 -4.73 -4.30
C VAL A 286 -21.07 -5.23 -4.99
N ASN A 287 -22.25 -5.18 -4.35
CA ASN A 287 -23.51 -5.56 -4.97
C ASN A 287 -23.83 -4.62 -6.14
N TYR A 288 -23.67 -3.32 -5.94
CA TYR A 288 -23.81 -2.33 -7.00
C TYR A 288 -22.87 -2.64 -8.17
N ALA A 289 -21.59 -2.89 -7.91
CA ALA A 289 -20.65 -3.29 -8.94
C ALA A 289 -21.10 -4.56 -9.68
N GLY A 290 -21.62 -5.57 -8.97
CA GLY A 290 -22.19 -6.79 -9.55
C GLY A 290 -23.34 -6.49 -10.51
N TYR A 291 -24.34 -5.70 -10.08
CA TYR A 291 -25.50 -5.33 -10.91
C TYR A 291 -25.14 -4.53 -12.16
N HIS A 292 -23.99 -3.84 -12.15
CA HIS A 292 -23.51 -3.02 -13.25
C HIS A 292 -22.40 -3.69 -14.07
N ASN A 293 -22.15 -4.99 -13.87
CA ASN A 293 -21.12 -5.76 -14.55
C ASN A 293 -19.69 -5.18 -14.37
N LEU A 294 -19.38 -4.67 -13.18
CA LEU A 294 -18.09 -4.07 -12.83
C LEU A 294 -17.17 -5.00 -12.04
N ILE A 295 -17.60 -6.22 -11.72
CA ILE A 295 -16.72 -7.24 -11.14
C ILE A 295 -15.67 -7.64 -12.17
N ILE A 296 -14.40 -7.61 -11.75
CA ILE A 296 -13.22 -7.92 -12.57
C ILE A 296 -12.77 -9.35 -12.30
N ALA A 297 -12.60 -9.71 -11.03
CA ALA A 297 -12.11 -11.00 -10.61
C ALA A 297 -12.55 -11.33 -9.19
N GLU A 298 -12.59 -12.60 -8.86
CA GLU A 298 -13.02 -13.11 -7.56
C GLU A 298 -12.22 -14.37 -7.21
N ASN A 299 -11.98 -14.59 -5.93
CA ASN A 299 -11.67 -15.92 -5.40
C ASN A 299 -12.51 -16.18 -4.14
N LYS A 300 -12.21 -17.27 -3.44
CA LYS A 300 -13.00 -17.69 -2.27
C LYS A 300 -13.16 -16.59 -1.20
N HIS A 301 -12.13 -15.78 -0.95
CA HIS A 301 -12.09 -14.85 0.18
C HIS A 301 -11.92 -13.37 -0.20
N ALA A 302 -11.83 -13.04 -1.48
CA ALA A 302 -11.70 -11.67 -1.95
C ALA A 302 -12.42 -11.43 -3.28
N VAL A 303 -12.79 -10.17 -3.54
CA VAL A 303 -13.40 -9.73 -4.81
C VAL A 303 -12.77 -8.43 -5.28
N ALA A 304 -12.50 -8.33 -6.58
CA ALA A 304 -11.95 -7.15 -7.24
C ALA A 304 -12.99 -6.55 -8.20
N ILE A 305 -13.17 -5.22 -8.13
CA ILE A 305 -14.11 -4.46 -8.97
C ILE A 305 -13.42 -3.29 -9.65
N ALA A 306 -13.97 -2.86 -10.79
CA ALA A 306 -13.67 -1.54 -11.34
C ALA A 306 -14.40 -0.48 -10.51
N GLY A 307 -13.64 0.28 -9.74
CA GLY A 307 -14.17 1.26 -8.81
C GLY A 307 -14.78 2.47 -9.49
N PHE A 308 -15.65 3.17 -8.76
CA PHE A 308 -16.37 4.34 -9.24
C PHE A 308 -16.34 5.50 -8.23
N GLY A 309 -16.45 6.72 -8.76
CA GLY A 309 -16.41 7.93 -7.95
C GLY A 309 -15.02 8.26 -7.39
N HIS A 310 -13.96 7.66 -7.91
CA HIS A 310 -12.59 7.96 -7.49
C HIS A 310 -11.95 9.05 -8.34
N ARG A 311 -11.18 9.92 -7.69
CA ARG A 311 -10.39 10.99 -8.33
C ARG A 311 -9.51 10.51 -9.49
N TYR A 312 -9.13 9.24 -9.48
CA TYR A 312 -8.35 8.57 -10.51
C TYR A 312 -9.05 7.26 -10.91
N PRO A 313 -8.84 6.72 -12.13
CA PRO A 313 -9.25 5.35 -12.46
C PRO A 313 -8.71 4.39 -11.38
N SER A 314 -9.60 3.60 -10.78
CA SER A 314 -9.26 2.83 -9.58
C SER A 314 -9.79 1.42 -9.65
N LEU A 315 -8.95 0.46 -9.29
CA LEU A 315 -9.33 -0.93 -9.01
C LEU A 315 -9.53 -1.05 -7.50
N GLU A 316 -10.59 -1.71 -7.07
CA GLU A 316 -10.86 -1.93 -5.65
C GLU A 316 -10.86 -3.42 -5.36
N ILE A 317 -10.14 -3.84 -4.32
CA ILE A 317 -10.06 -5.22 -3.85
C ILE A 317 -10.63 -5.26 -2.43
N TRP A 318 -11.60 -6.14 -2.20
CA TRP A 318 -12.37 -6.22 -0.96
C TRP A 318 -12.23 -7.61 -0.34
N SER A 319 -12.01 -7.66 0.98
CA SER A 319 -12.08 -8.91 1.74
C SER A 319 -13.52 -9.37 1.89
N LYS A 320 -13.78 -10.64 1.59
CA LYS A 320 -15.05 -11.33 1.84
C LYS A 320 -15.17 -11.85 3.27
N SER A 321 -14.10 -11.78 4.06
CA SER A 321 -14.04 -12.35 5.41
C SER A 321 -15.01 -11.68 6.40
N ALA A 322 -15.35 -12.42 7.46
CA ALA A 322 -15.95 -11.87 8.67
C ALA A 322 -14.90 -11.27 9.62
N HIS A 323 -13.63 -11.65 9.46
CA HIS A 323 -12.51 -11.03 10.17
C HIS A 323 -12.31 -9.60 9.65
N ILE A 324 -12.11 -8.66 10.57
CA ILE A 324 -12.18 -7.23 10.26
C ILE A 324 -10.79 -6.66 10.03
N GLN A 325 -9.88 -6.89 10.97
CA GLN A 325 -8.53 -6.40 10.86
C GLN A 325 -7.68 -7.34 9.98
N PRO A 326 -6.73 -6.82 9.19
CA PRO A 326 -5.89 -7.66 8.34
C PRO A 326 -5.16 -8.78 9.10
N TRP A 327 -4.73 -8.54 10.33
CA TRP A 327 -4.04 -9.55 11.17
C TRP A 327 -4.97 -10.57 11.85
N GLU A 328 -6.29 -10.40 11.72
CA GLU A 328 -7.28 -11.38 12.18
C GLU A 328 -7.62 -12.39 11.08
N HIS A 329 -7.25 -12.11 9.83
CA HIS A 329 -7.51 -13.02 8.70
C HIS A 329 -6.68 -14.29 8.85
N SER A 330 -7.27 -15.43 8.51
CA SER A 330 -6.55 -16.69 8.37
C SER A 330 -5.53 -16.64 7.23
N ARG A 331 -4.59 -17.60 7.19
CA ARG A 331 -3.61 -17.70 6.09
C ARG A 331 -4.28 -17.74 4.72
N ASP A 332 -5.35 -18.53 4.57
CA ASP A 332 -6.08 -18.66 3.29
C ASP A 332 -6.76 -17.35 2.87
N GLU A 333 -7.31 -16.61 3.81
CA GLU A 333 -7.95 -15.32 3.54
C GLU A 333 -6.93 -14.24 3.18
N LEU A 334 -5.81 -14.18 3.90
CA LEU A 334 -4.71 -13.29 3.58
C LEU A 334 -4.09 -13.62 2.21
N ARG A 335 -3.90 -14.92 1.93
CA ARG A 335 -3.41 -15.40 0.64
C ARG A 335 -4.33 -14.98 -0.50
N ALA A 336 -5.62 -15.20 -0.35
CA ALA A 336 -6.63 -14.83 -1.32
C ALA A 336 -6.70 -13.31 -1.58
N MET A 337 -6.56 -12.48 -0.53
CA MET A 337 -6.43 -11.04 -0.69
C MET A 337 -5.15 -10.68 -1.47
N SER A 338 -4.01 -11.29 -1.11
CA SER A 338 -2.74 -11.11 -1.81
C SER A 338 -2.81 -11.48 -3.28
N ASP A 339 -3.40 -12.63 -3.62
CA ASP A 339 -3.50 -13.12 -4.99
C ASP A 339 -4.28 -12.14 -5.89
N LEU A 340 -5.35 -11.52 -5.40
CA LEU A 340 -6.08 -10.49 -6.16
C LEU A 340 -5.32 -9.16 -6.24
N VAL A 341 -4.68 -8.70 -5.16
CA VAL A 341 -3.86 -7.47 -5.20
C VAL A 341 -2.70 -7.64 -6.20
N HIS A 342 -2.02 -8.78 -6.15
CA HIS A 342 -1.00 -9.17 -7.12
C HIS A 342 -1.54 -9.15 -8.55
N ALA A 343 -2.67 -9.83 -8.80
CA ALA A 343 -3.27 -9.90 -10.13
C ALA A 343 -3.65 -8.52 -10.67
N MET A 344 -4.20 -7.63 -9.83
CA MET A 344 -4.55 -6.27 -10.24
C MET A 344 -3.31 -5.42 -10.56
N HIS A 345 -2.22 -5.55 -9.78
CA HIS A 345 -0.94 -4.90 -10.10
C HIS A 345 -0.31 -5.46 -11.38
N ALA A 346 -0.32 -6.78 -11.55
CA ALA A 346 0.24 -7.44 -12.74
C ALA A 346 -0.51 -7.02 -14.02
N ALA A 347 -1.84 -6.91 -13.95
CA ALA A 347 -2.66 -6.42 -15.05
C ALA A 347 -2.54 -4.91 -15.28
N THR A 348 -2.24 -4.14 -14.23
CA THR A 348 -1.93 -2.70 -14.33
C THR A 348 -0.62 -2.45 -15.08
N GLY A 349 0.40 -3.26 -14.81
CA GLY A 349 1.73 -3.12 -15.42
C GLY A 349 2.68 -2.24 -14.59
N ALA A 350 3.96 -2.58 -14.62
CA ALA A 350 5.01 -1.87 -13.85
C ALA A 350 5.30 -0.45 -14.36
N ASP A 351 4.86 -0.11 -15.57
CA ASP A 351 5.05 1.20 -16.19
C ASP A 351 3.94 2.20 -15.83
N VAL A 352 2.84 1.76 -15.20
CA VAL A 352 1.71 2.63 -14.82
C VAL A 352 1.89 3.16 -13.40
N PRO A 353 2.04 4.49 -13.23
CA PRO A 353 2.15 5.09 -11.90
C PRO A 353 0.91 4.81 -11.06
N THR A 354 1.10 4.23 -9.87
CA THR A 354 -0.02 3.70 -9.08
C THR A 354 0.15 4.04 -7.60
N ASN A 355 -0.94 4.48 -6.97
CA ASN A 355 -1.05 4.48 -5.51
C ASN A 355 -1.82 3.22 -5.08
N GLU A 356 -1.25 2.42 -4.19
CA GLU A 356 -1.98 1.39 -3.45
C GLU A 356 -2.32 1.95 -2.07
N GLU A 357 -3.57 1.90 -1.66
CA GLU A 357 -4.05 2.48 -0.40
C GLU A 357 -4.93 1.48 0.35
N TRP A 358 -4.57 1.15 1.58
CA TRP A 358 -5.36 0.25 2.43
C TRP A 358 -6.35 1.03 3.27
N TYR A 359 -7.56 0.52 3.34
CA TYR A 359 -8.64 1.03 4.17
C TYR A 359 -9.07 -0.08 5.12
N THR A 360 -8.90 0.18 6.40
CA THR A 360 -9.23 -0.75 7.49
C THR A 360 -10.14 -0.06 8.49
N LYS A 361 -10.72 -0.84 9.40
CA LYS A 361 -11.51 -0.30 10.51
C LYS A 361 -10.59 0.45 11.48
N PRO A 362 -10.83 1.75 11.79
CA PRO A 362 -10.14 2.42 12.88
C PRO A 362 -10.32 1.67 14.21
N MET A 363 -9.26 1.57 15.02
CA MET A 363 -9.28 0.72 16.22
C MET A 363 -10.35 1.13 17.24
N ASP A 364 -10.70 2.41 17.28
CA ASP A 364 -11.69 2.98 18.19
C ASP A 364 -13.11 3.02 17.59
N SER A 365 -13.34 2.39 16.44
CA SER A 365 -14.65 2.34 15.79
C SER A 365 -15.56 1.24 16.38
N ASP A 366 -16.82 1.58 16.61
CA ASP A 366 -17.90 0.71 17.11
C ASP A 366 -18.59 -0.10 16.01
N VAL A 367 -18.38 0.25 14.73
CA VAL A 367 -19.00 -0.42 13.59
C VAL A 367 -18.01 -1.29 12.83
N ASN A 368 -18.48 -2.38 12.21
CA ASN A 368 -17.63 -3.21 11.38
C ASN A 368 -17.47 -2.60 9.99
N MET A 369 -16.23 -2.60 9.49
CA MET A 369 -15.87 -2.11 8.17
C MET A 369 -14.94 -3.15 7.54
N PRO A 370 -15.21 -3.66 6.32
CA PRO A 370 -14.37 -4.66 5.70
C PRO A 370 -13.02 -4.06 5.33
N TRP A 371 -11.97 -4.88 5.37
CA TRP A 371 -10.69 -4.51 4.78
C TRP A 371 -10.83 -4.39 3.25
N ARG A 372 -10.38 -3.27 2.71
CA ARG A 372 -10.27 -3.06 1.25
C ARG A 372 -8.97 -2.36 0.88
N ILE A 373 -8.54 -2.59 -0.36
CA ILE A 373 -7.33 -2.01 -0.95
C ILE A 373 -7.71 -1.37 -2.28
N LEU A 374 -7.28 -0.13 -2.49
CA LEU A 374 -7.53 0.62 -3.73
C LEU A 374 -6.23 0.78 -4.49
N LEU A 375 -6.22 0.43 -5.78
CA LEU A 375 -5.14 0.74 -6.72
C LEU A 375 -5.58 1.89 -7.62
N LYS A 376 -5.00 3.07 -7.42
CA LYS A 376 -5.34 4.30 -8.14
C LYS A 376 -4.30 4.62 -9.21
N TRP A 377 -4.71 4.61 -10.48
CA TRP A 377 -3.82 4.89 -11.60
C TRP A 377 -3.59 6.39 -11.76
N ARG A 378 -2.37 6.85 -11.51
CA ARG A 378 -1.96 8.26 -11.50
C ARG A 378 -1.60 8.75 -12.90
N VAL A 379 -2.53 8.57 -13.82
CA VAL A 379 -2.41 8.82 -15.27
C VAL A 379 -2.93 10.20 -15.70
N SER A 380 -3.35 11.04 -14.74
CA SER A 380 -3.79 12.41 -14.99
C SER A 380 -3.23 13.39 -13.97
N THR A 381 -2.88 14.57 -14.46
CA THR A 381 -2.55 15.74 -13.63
C THR A 381 -3.80 16.57 -13.41
N LEU A 382 -4.08 16.86 -12.15
CA LEU A 382 -5.16 17.75 -11.76
C LEU A 382 -4.92 19.19 -12.25
N ALA A 383 -5.97 19.84 -12.76
CA ALA A 383 -5.91 21.23 -13.21
C ALA A 383 -6.78 22.15 -12.33
N GLY A 384 -6.88 23.42 -12.72
CA GLY A 384 -7.60 24.44 -11.95
C GLY A 384 -9.10 24.14 -11.76
N PHE A 385 -9.73 23.43 -12.70
CA PHE A 385 -11.14 23.04 -12.60
C PHE A 385 -11.39 22.18 -11.36
N GLU A 386 -10.68 21.07 -11.24
CA GLU A 386 -10.82 20.14 -10.11
C GLU A 386 -10.43 20.79 -8.78
N GLY A 387 -9.45 21.69 -8.80
CA GLY A 387 -9.01 22.44 -7.62
C GLY A 387 -10.12 23.30 -7.01
N GLY A 388 -10.89 24.00 -7.86
CA GLY A 388 -11.96 24.91 -7.44
C GLY A 388 -13.32 24.24 -7.23
N SER A 389 -13.72 23.33 -8.12
CA SER A 389 -15.06 22.70 -8.07
C SER A 389 -15.12 21.49 -7.14
N LYS A 390 -13.98 20.82 -6.89
CA LYS A 390 -13.90 19.49 -6.27
C LYS A 390 -14.63 18.38 -7.05
N ILE A 391 -15.02 18.66 -8.30
CA ILE A 391 -15.46 17.66 -9.27
C ILE A 391 -14.22 17.23 -10.06
N TYR A 392 -13.90 15.94 -10.02
CA TYR A 392 -12.75 15.40 -10.73
C TYR A 392 -13.11 14.94 -12.14
N VAL A 393 -12.14 14.98 -13.07
CA VAL A 393 -12.35 14.51 -14.44
C VAL A 393 -11.46 13.32 -14.72
N ASN A 394 -12.06 12.17 -15.02
CA ASN A 394 -11.36 10.96 -15.42
C ASN A 394 -11.47 10.74 -16.93
N THR A 395 -10.40 10.21 -17.52
CA THR A 395 -10.35 9.82 -18.94
C THR A 395 -10.84 8.39 -19.18
N ILE A 396 -10.94 7.57 -18.13
CA ILE A 396 -11.34 6.17 -18.18
C ILE A 396 -12.57 5.98 -17.29
N ALA A 397 -13.66 5.47 -17.87
CA ALA A 397 -14.85 5.09 -17.14
C ALA A 397 -14.66 3.73 -16.45
N PRO A 398 -15.42 3.39 -15.40
CA PRO A 398 -15.31 2.10 -14.71
C PRO A 398 -15.43 0.89 -15.66
N TRP A 399 -16.39 0.89 -16.60
CA TRP A 399 -16.51 -0.16 -17.61
C TRP A 399 -15.27 -0.25 -18.51
N SER A 400 -14.78 0.89 -19.00
CA SER A 400 -13.56 0.92 -19.83
C SER A 400 -12.31 0.49 -19.06
N LEU A 401 -12.27 0.71 -17.74
CA LEU A 401 -11.19 0.21 -16.89
C LEU A 401 -11.27 -1.31 -16.80
N ARG A 402 -12.45 -1.87 -16.48
CA ARG A 402 -12.69 -3.31 -16.48
C ARG A 402 -12.31 -3.95 -17.81
N ASP A 403 -12.75 -3.39 -18.92
CA ASP A 403 -12.51 -3.93 -20.26
C ASP A 403 -11.04 -3.84 -20.70
N ARG A 404 -10.22 -3.04 -20.01
CA ARG A 404 -8.76 -3.04 -20.15
C ARG A 404 -8.09 -4.10 -19.29
N VAL A 405 -8.56 -4.28 -18.05
CA VAL A 405 -7.93 -5.18 -17.08
C VAL A 405 -8.27 -6.65 -17.34
N VAL A 406 -9.52 -6.96 -17.67
CA VAL A 406 -9.99 -8.34 -17.86
C VAL A 406 -9.19 -9.10 -18.93
N PRO A 407 -9.00 -8.58 -20.16
CA PRO A 407 -8.18 -9.27 -21.16
C PRO A 407 -6.76 -9.54 -20.68
N ARG A 408 -6.14 -8.57 -19.99
CA ARG A 408 -4.78 -8.73 -19.48
C ARG A 408 -4.69 -9.81 -18.39
N LEU A 409 -5.71 -9.94 -17.54
CA LEU A 409 -5.77 -11.03 -16.55
C LEU A 409 -5.87 -12.40 -17.22
N LEU A 410 -6.65 -12.52 -18.29
CA LEU A 410 -6.79 -13.77 -19.04
C LEU A 410 -5.46 -14.18 -19.69
N GLU A 411 -4.72 -13.23 -20.27
CA GLU A 411 -3.37 -13.44 -20.80
C GLU A 411 -2.40 -13.89 -19.70
N LEU A 412 -2.35 -13.17 -18.58
CA LEU A 412 -1.46 -13.49 -17.46
C LEU A 412 -1.77 -14.86 -16.85
N ARG A 413 -3.05 -15.26 -16.81
CA ARG A 413 -3.47 -16.60 -16.40
C ARG A 413 -2.96 -17.67 -17.36
N ALA A 414 -3.08 -17.45 -18.67
CA ALA A 414 -2.56 -18.36 -19.69
C ALA A 414 -1.03 -18.48 -19.64
N GLU A 415 -0.33 -17.41 -19.24
CA GLU A 415 1.11 -17.38 -19.00
C GLU A 415 1.53 -18.06 -17.67
N GLY A 416 0.57 -18.50 -16.84
CA GLY A 416 0.85 -19.09 -15.53
C GLY A 416 1.35 -18.11 -14.47
N LYS A 417 1.15 -16.80 -14.67
CA LYS A 417 1.63 -15.74 -13.77
C LYS A 417 0.67 -15.41 -12.64
N LEU A 418 -0.58 -15.85 -12.71
CA LEU A 418 -1.60 -15.62 -11.69
C LEU A 418 -1.84 -16.86 -10.84
N ALA A 419 -2.41 -16.68 -9.65
CA ALA A 419 -2.91 -17.79 -8.85
C ALA A 419 -4.04 -18.52 -9.61
N ALA A 420 -4.05 -19.84 -9.55
CA ALA A 420 -4.91 -20.68 -10.38
C ALA A 420 -6.40 -20.63 -10.00
N ASN A 421 -6.72 -20.18 -8.79
CA ASN A 421 -8.07 -20.15 -8.22
C ASN A 421 -8.79 -18.80 -8.41
N ILE A 422 -8.31 -17.95 -9.32
CA ILE A 422 -8.94 -16.66 -9.63
C ILE A 422 -9.96 -16.87 -10.76
N SER A 423 -11.24 -16.67 -10.42
CA SER A 423 -12.32 -16.46 -11.39
C SER A 423 -12.21 -15.07 -11.99
N ILE A 424 -12.32 -14.96 -13.32
CA ILE A 424 -12.20 -13.69 -14.04
C ILE A 424 -13.52 -13.37 -14.74
N ALA A 425 -13.98 -12.12 -14.59
CA ALA A 425 -15.16 -11.57 -15.26
C ALA A 425 -16.41 -12.46 -15.11
N THR A 426 -16.87 -13.07 -16.21
CA THR A 426 -18.09 -13.90 -16.24
C THR A 426 -17.98 -15.20 -15.47
N GLU A 427 -16.77 -15.57 -15.03
CA GLU A 427 -16.54 -16.73 -14.14
C GLU A 427 -16.79 -16.39 -12.65
N CYS A 428 -16.96 -15.11 -12.31
CA CYS A 428 -17.25 -14.69 -10.94
C CYS A 428 -18.70 -15.04 -10.58
N SER A 429 -18.94 -15.31 -9.30
CA SER A 429 -20.23 -15.77 -8.80
C SER A 429 -21.34 -14.74 -8.95
N GLY A 430 -21.01 -13.45 -8.79
CA GLY A 430 -21.98 -12.37 -8.75
C GLY A 430 -22.92 -12.44 -7.54
N GLU A 431 -22.54 -13.18 -6.49
CA GLU A 431 -23.35 -13.33 -5.29
C GLU A 431 -23.59 -11.98 -4.61
N VAL A 432 -24.81 -11.81 -4.08
CA VAL A 432 -25.16 -10.65 -3.27
C VAL A 432 -24.60 -10.84 -1.86
N ASN A 433 -24.15 -9.75 -1.24
CA ASN A 433 -23.62 -9.73 0.12
C ASN A 433 -22.38 -10.63 0.32
N MET A 434 -21.45 -10.55 -0.63
CA MET A 434 -20.17 -11.25 -0.60
C MET A 434 -19.28 -10.86 0.60
N LEU A 435 -19.42 -9.64 1.14
CA LEU A 435 -18.58 -9.16 2.23
C LEU A 435 -19.20 -9.52 3.58
N LYS A 436 -18.59 -10.43 4.34
CA LYS A 436 -19.14 -10.97 5.60
C LYS A 436 -18.80 -10.17 6.87
N TYR A 437 -18.31 -8.94 6.71
CA TYR A 437 -17.97 -8.04 7.82
C TYR A 437 -19.19 -7.64 8.69
N ASN A 438 -20.40 -7.65 8.12
CA ASN A 438 -21.63 -7.36 8.85
C ASN A 438 -22.07 -8.63 9.61
N PRO A 439 -22.14 -8.60 10.96
CA PRO A 439 -22.49 -9.77 11.76
C PRO A 439 -23.88 -10.37 11.50
N ALA A 440 -24.75 -9.65 10.78
CA ALA A 440 -26.08 -10.11 10.41
C ALA A 440 -26.14 -10.90 9.07
N LEU A 441 -25.00 -11.13 8.40
CA LEU A 441 -24.90 -11.75 7.05
C LEU A 441 -24.42 -13.21 7.02
#